data_AF-A0AAD5XGV7-F1
#
_entry.id   AF-A0AAD5XGV7-F1
#
_cell.length_a   1.000
_cell.length_b   1.000
_cell.length_c   1.000
_cell.angle_alpha   90.00
_cell.angle_beta   90.00
_cell.angle_gamma   90.00
#
_symmetry.space_group_name_H-M   'P 1'
#
loop_
_entity.id
_entity.type
_entity.pdbx_description
1 polymer ?
#
loop_
_entity_poly.entity_id
_entity_poly.type
_entity_poly.pdbx_seq_one_letter_code
_entity_poly.pdbx_strand_id
1 'polypeptide(L)'
;MTINSSQIQQQQKQAQEQILYVIAIVTNDKSTFTHEYAHAMYHLSELYRLHCTQTIARPEYEFLNAHVHKELQVWGYANEAFEDEFQAYVVEGPAMTVFGRSWGADVSRMQKELRR
;
A
#
# COMPACT_ATOMS: atom_id res chain seq x y z
N MET A 1 25.38 2.86 -43.97
CA MET A 1 25.14 2.26 -42.64
C MET A 1 23.68 2.47 -42.31
N THR A 2 22.85 1.45 -42.53
CA THR A 2 21.39 1.56 -42.36
C THR A 2 21.07 1.18 -40.93
N ILE A 3 20.71 2.15 -40.10
CA ILE A 3 20.27 1.90 -38.73
C ILE A 3 18.91 1.20 -38.85
N ASN A 4 18.86 -0.03 -38.35
CA ASN A 4 17.71 -0.91 -38.51
C ASN A 4 16.59 -0.43 -37.58
N SER A 5 15.49 0.07 -38.13
CA SER A 5 14.36 0.68 -37.41
C SER A 5 13.79 -0.22 -36.29
N SER A 6 13.94 -1.54 -36.46
CA SER A 6 13.56 -2.58 -35.51
C SER A 6 14.37 -2.53 -34.20
N GLN A 7 15.64 -2.12 -34.26
CA GLN A 7 16.50 -1.96 -33.08
C GLN A 7 16.15 -0.71 -32.28
N ILE A 8 15.73 0.37 -32.95
CA ILE A 8 15.25 1.60 -32.29
C ILE A 8 13.92 1.32 -31.55
N GLN A 9 13.00 0.56 -32.17
CA GLN A 9 11.75 0.18 -31.53
C GLN A 9 11.93 -0.79 -30.35
N GLN A 10 12.92 -1.70 -30.40
CA GLN A 10 13.23 -2.59 -29.28
C GLN A 10 13.93 -1.85 -28.12
N GLN A 11 14.79 -0.87 -28.39
CA GLN A 11 15.38 -0.02 -27.35
C GLN A 11 14.36 0.90 -26.69
N GLN A 12 13.38 1.43 -27.44
CA GLN A 12 12.30 2.24 -26.89
C GLN A 12 11.32 1.42 -26.03
N LYS A 13 11.20 0.11 -26.27
CA LYS A 13 10.32 -0.79 -25.49
C LYS A 13 10.92 -1.22 -24.14
N GLN A 14 12.17 -0.86 -23.85
CA GLN A 14 12.90 -1.22 -22.63
C GLN A 14 13.22 -0.04 -21.71
N ALA A 15 12.72 1.17 -22.01
CA ALA A 15 12.56 2.17 -20.96
C ALA A 15 11.39 1.70 -20.08
N GLN A 16 11.67 0.82 -19.11
CA GLN A 16 10.78 0.67 -17.97
C GLN A 16 10.49 2.07 -17.47
N GLU A 17 9.22 2.50 -17.52
CA GLU A 17 8.80 3.75 -16.94
C GLU A 17 9.28 3.74 -15.48
N GLN A 18 10.25 4.60 -15.19
CA GLN A 18 10.81 4.69 -13.86
C GLN A 18 9.76 5.38 -13.00
N ILE A 19 8.98 4.57 -12.27
CA ILE A 19 7.95 5.08 -11.37
C ILE A 19 8.66 5.86 -10.25
N LEU A 20 8.33 7.14 -10.14
CA LEU A 20 8.81 8.02 -9.09
C LEU A 20 7.64 8.36 -8.17
N TYR A 21 7.78 8.04 -6.88
CA TYR A 21 6.82 8.43 -5.85
C TYR A 21 7.37 9.64 -5.09
N VAL A 22 6.59 10.72 -5.03
CA VAL A 22 6.99 11.97 -4.34
C VAL A 22 6.15 12.12 -3.08
N ILE A 23 6.81 12.12 -1.93
CA ILE A 23 6.17 12.34 -0.63
C ILE A 23 6.47 13.77 -0.18
N ALA A 24 5.42 14.55 0.08
CA ALA A 24 5.53 15.85 0.72
C ALA A 24 5.03 15.75 2.16
N ILE A 25 5.90 16.09 3.13
CA ILE A 25 5.55 16.08 4.56
C ILE A 25 5.86 17.41 5.23
N VAL A 26 5.14 17.72 6.30
CA VAL A 26 5.53 18.75 7.26
C VAL A 26 6.61 18.17 8.17
N THR A 27 7.65 18.95 8.44
CA THR A 27 8.79 18.53 9.26
C THR A 27 8.32 18.03 10.64
N ASN A 28 8.84 16.88 11.08
CA ASN A 28 8.51 16.16 12.32
C ASN A 28 7.16 15.42 12.38
N ASP A 29 6.36 15.40 11.32
CA ASP A 29 5.19 14.52 11.26
C ASP A 29 5.58 13.10 10.83
N LYS A 30 5.93 12.27 11.82
CA LYS A 30 6.34 10.88 11.59
C LYS A 30 5.18 9.98 11.20
N SER A 31 3.95 10.29 11.61
CA SER A 31 2.78 9.46 11.36
C SER A 31 2.45 9.54 9.87
N THR A 32 2.23 10.76 9.38
CA THR A 32 1.97 11.02 7.96
C THR A 32 3.11 10.50 7.09
N PHE A 33 4.38 10.72 7.46
CA PHE A 33 5.49 10.15 6.69
C PHE A 33 5.43 8.62 6.59
N THR A 34 5.10 7.92 7.69
CA THR A 34 5.01 6.46 7.68
C THR A 34 3.87 5.97 6.80
N HIS A 35 2.72 6.67 6.84
CA HIS A 35 1.56 6.38 6.01
C HIS A 35 1.89 6.54 4.51
N GLU A 36 2.39 7.71 4.12
CA GLU A 36 2.76 7.99 2.71
C GLU A 36 3.90 7.10 2.21
N TYR A 37 4.85 6.76 3.08
CA TYR A 37 5.92 5.83 2.73
C TYR A 37 5.38 4.41 2.50
N ALA A 38 4.36 3.98 3.25
CA ALA A 38 3.72 2.69 3.03
C ALA A 38 3.05 2.62 1.65
N HIS A 39 2.35 3.67 1.23
CA HIS A 39 1.83 3.79 -0.15
C HIS A 39 2.95 3.69 -1.18
N ALA A 40 4.04 4.45 -0.99
CA ALA A 40 5.17 4.40 -1.89
C ALA A 40 5.73 2.98 -2.03
N MET A 41 5.89 2.26 -0.92
CA MET A 41 6.34 0.87 -0.94
C MET A 41 5.37 -0.07 -1.65
N TYR A 42 4.06 0.11 -1.44
CA TYR A 42 3.01 -0.66 -2.12
C TYR A 42 3.06 -0.51 -3.64
N HIS A 43 3.30 0.71 -4.15
CA HIS A 43 3.35 0.95 -5.60
C HIS A 43 4.72 0.65 -6.23
N LEU A 44 5.82 0.83 -5.49
CA LEU A 44 7.19 0.68 -6.01
C LEU A 44 7.75 -0.74 -5.86
N SER A 45 7.26 -1.54 -4.92
CA SER A 45 7.74 -2.91 -4.67
C SER A 45 6.65 -3.93 -4.92
N GLU A 46 6.72 -4.62 -6.06
CA GLU A 46 5.76 -5.69 -6.41
C GLU A 46 5.74 -6.81 -5.36
N LEU A 47 6.90 -7.15 -4.79
CA LEU A 47 6.98 -8.15 -3.72
C LEU A 47 6.25 -7.69 -2.46
N TYR A 48 6.37 -6.39 -2.12
CA TYR A 48 5.67 -5.84 -0.97
C TYR A 48 4.16 -5.80 -1.21
N ARG A 49 3.73 -5.34 -2.40
CA ARG A 49 2.32 -5.38 -2.80
C ARG A 49 1.72 -6.78 -2.67
N LEU A 50 2.40 -7.78 -3.23
CA LEU A 50 1.96 -9.17 -3.15
C LEU A 50 1.86 -9.65 -1.69
N HIS A 51 2.83 -9.28 -0.85
CA HIS A 51 2.81 -9.59 0.58
C HIS A 51 1.62 -8.94 1.30
N CYS A 52 1.30 -7.68 0.99
CA CYS A 52 0.10 -6.99 1.50
C CYS A 52 -1.17 -7.73 1.07
N THR A 53 -1.34 -8.00 -0.23
CA THR A 53 -2.50 -8.73 -0.77
C THR A 53 -2.67 -10.08 -0.07
N GLN A 54 -1.60 -10.87 0.05
CA GLN A 54 -1.63 -12.19 0.67
C GLN A 54 -1.94 -12.12 2.17
N THR A 55 -1.40 -11.13 2.86
CA THR A 55 -1.62 -10.96 4.31
C THR A 55 -3.03 -10.49 4.60
N ILE A 56 -3.55 -9.54 3.82
CA ILE A 56 -4.92 -9.04 3.96
C ILE A 56 -5.91 -10.16 3.63
N ALA A 57 -5.71 -10.91 2.54
CA ALA A 57 -6.67 -11.94 2.10
C ALA A 57 -6.78 -13.17 3.02
N ARG A 58 -6.03 -13.25 4.13
CA ARG A 58 -6.08 -14.45 4.99
C ARG A 58 -7.41 -14.56 5.75
N PRO A 59 -7.93 -15.79 5.94
CA PRO A 59 -9.22 -16.01 6.59
C PRO A 59 -9.32 -15.41 8.00
N GLU A 60 -8.24 -15.39 8.77
CA GLU A 60 -8.24 -14.81 10.12
C GLU A 60 -8.50 -13.30 10.16
N TYR A 61 -8.41 -12.61 9.03
CA TYR A 61 -8.67 -11.17 8.91
C TYR A 61 -9.97 -10.86 8.17
N GLU A 62 -10.77 -11.85 7.78
CA GLU A 62 -11.98 -11.66 6.97
C GLU A 62 -12.93 -10.59 7.56
N PHE A 63 -13.25 -10.68 8.86
CA PHE A 63 -14.13 -9.72 9.51
C PHE A 63 -13.50 -8.33 9.67
N LEU A 64 -12.19 -8.26 9.91
CA LEU A 64 -11.47 -6.99 9.96
C LEU A 64 -11.51 -6.32 8.59
N ASN A 65 -11.24 -7.06 7.53
CA ASN A 65 -11.26 -6.56 6.16
C ASN A 65 -12.64 -6.04 5.79
N ALA A 66 -13.70 -6.79 6.11
CA ALA A 66 -15.08 -6.35 5.85
C ALA A 66 -15.43 -5.07 6.61
N HIS A 67 -14.97 -4.95 7.86
CA HIS A 67 -15.14 -3.73 8.65
C HIS A 67 -14.40 -2.54 8.03
N VAL A 68 -13.11 -2.70 7.72
CA VAL A 68 -12.28 -1.63 7.13
C VAL A 68 -12.82 -1.21 5.77
N HIS A 69 -13.21 -2.16 4.92
CA HIS A 69 -13.82 -1.89 3.62
C HIS A 69 -15.06 -0.99 3.76
N LYS A 70 -15.88 -1.23 4.78
CA LYS A 70 -17.05 -0.39 5.06
C LYS A 70 -16.64 1.01 5.54
N GLU A 71 -15.66 1.13 6.43
CA GLU A 71 -15.17 2.42 6.92
C GLU A 71 -14.57 3.26 5.78
N LEU A 72 -13.67 2.68 4.96
CA LEU A 72 -13.08 3.36 3.80
C LEU A 72 -14.14 3.81 2.79
N GLN A 73 -15.16 2.98 2.55
CA GLN A 73 -16.29 3.37 1.72
C GLN A 73 -17.06 4.57 2.30
N VAL A 74 -17.27 4.61 3.62
CA VAL A 74 -17.92 5.74 4.30
C VAL A 74 -17.06 7.02 4.21
N TRP A 75 -15.74 6.89 4.23
CA TRP A 75 -14.81 8.02 4.04
C TRP A 75 -14.70 8.48 2.58
N GLY A 76 -15.33 7.75 1.64
CA GLY A 76 -15.43 8.14 0.24
C GLY A 76 -14.30 7.61 -0.64
N TYR A 77 -13.51 6.64 -0.18
CA TYR A 77 -12.51 5.98 -1.01
C TYR A 77 -13.16 5.14 -2.11
N ALA A 78 -12.46 5.00 -3.23
CA ALA A 78 -12.81 4.07 -4.30
C ALA A 78 -12.31 2.66 -3.97
N ASN A 79 -13.05 1.62 -4.38
CA ASN A 79 -12.76 0.23 -4.02
C ASN A 79 -11.33 -0.20 -4.42
N GLU A 80 -10.81 0.34 -5.51
CA GLU A 80 -9.48 0.04 -6.03
C GLU A 80 -8.35 0.53 -5.10
N ALA A 81 -8.63 1.52 -4.25
CA ALA A 81 -7.66 2.06 -3.29
C ALA A 81 -7.66 1.30 -1.95
N PHE A 82 -8.59 0.38 -1.71
CA PHE A 82 -8.83 -0.11 -0.36
C PHE A 82 -7.68 -0.91 0.22
N GLU A 83 -7.05 -1.75 -0.59
CA GLU A 83 -5.90 -2.52 -0.13
C GLU A 83 -4.72 -1.61 0.22
N ASP A 84 -4.48 -0.59 -0.61
CA ASP A 84 -3.42 0.39 -0.44
C ASP A 84 -3.62 1.24 0.83
N GLU A 85 -4.83 1.78 1.03
CA GLU A 85 -5.20 2.53 2.24
C GLU A 85 -5.16 1.66 3.48
N PHE A 86 -5.70 0.44 3.41
CA PHE A 86 -5.74 -0.44 4.56
C PHE A 86 -4.33 -0.81 5.03
N GLN A 87 -3.44 -1.22 4.12
CA GLN A 87 -2.06 -1.52 4.50
C GLN A 87 -1.35 -0.28 5.06
N ALA A 88 -1.59 0.90 4.49
CA ALA A 88 -0.97 2.15 4.95
C ALA A 88 -1.39 2.51 6.38
N TYR A 89 -2.69 2.45 6.70
CA TYR A 89 -3.18 2.65 8.07
C TYR A 89 -2.65 1.61 9.06
N VAL A 90 -2.50 0.35 8.64
CA VAL A 90 -1.92 -0.70 9.48
C VAL A 90 -0.43 -0.45 9.72
N VAL A 91 0.31 0.03 8.72
CA VAL A 91 1.74 0.31 8.81
C VAL A 91 2.03 1.61 9.58
N GLU A 92 1.19 2.63 9.48
CA GLU A 92 1.37 3.94 10.12
C GLU A 92 1.47 3.83 11.65
N GLY A 93 0.49 3.21 12.29
CA GLY A 93 0.35 3.21 13.74
C GLY A 93 -0.66 2.19 14.20
N PRO A 94 -0.92 2.05 15.51
CA PRO A 94 -1.91 1.09 15.96
C PRO A 94 -3.27 1.53 15.41
N ALA A 95 -3.71 0.92 14.32
CA ALA A 95 -5.01 1.20 13.69
C ALA A 95 -6.21 0.92 14.63
N MET A 96 -5.95 0.55 15.89
CA MET A 96 -6.86 0.68 17.03
C MET A 96 -7.55 2.05 17.13
N THR A 97 -6.88 3.13 16.71
CA THR A 97 -7.47 4.48 16.71
C THR A 97 -8.31 4.74 15.47
N VAL A 98 -8.02 4.06 14.36
CA VAL A 98 -8.61 4.30 13.04
C VAL A 98 -9.81 3.38 12.80
N PHE A 99 -9.66 2.09 13.06
CA PHE A 99 -10.71 1.07 12.87
C PHE A 99 -11.39 0.67 14.18
N GLY A 100 -10.96 1.23 15.32
CA GLY A 100 -11.59 1.00 16.62
C GLY A 100 -10.97 -0.13 17.44
N ARG A 101 -11.25 -0.09 18.75
CA ARG A 101 -10.53 -0.88 19.76
C ARG A 101 -10.75 -2.39 19.64
N SER A 102 -11.90 -2.83 19.14
CA SER A 102 -12.25 -4.25 19.00
C SER A 102 -11.28 -5.02 18.09
N TRP A 103 -10.65 -4.31 17.15
CA TRP A 103 -9.75 -4.90 16.15
C TRP A 103 -8.27 -4.82 16.53
N GLY A 104 -7.95 -4.28 17.70
CA GLY A 104 -6.57 -3.95 18.04
C GLY A 104 -5.60 -5.11 18.05
N ALA A 105 -6.07 -6.30 18.44
CA ALA A 105 -5.24 -7.51 18.43
C ALA A 105 -4.90 -7.94 17.00
N ASP A 106 -5.88 -7.97 16.11
CA ASP A 106 -5.70 -8.38 14.71
C ASP A 106 -4.87 -7.37 13.92
N VAL A 107 -5.15 -6.07 14.09
CA VAL A 107 -4.35 -4.98 13.52
C VAL A 107 -2.90 -5.05 14.01
N SER A 108 -2.67 -5.24 15.31
CA SER A 108 -1.31 -5.32 15.85
C SER A 108 -0.56 -6.55 15.35
N ARG A 109 -1.26 -7.66 15.11
CA ARG A 109 -0.68 -8.86 14.51
C ARG A 109 -0.29 -8.57 13.05
N MET A 110 -1.22 -8.05 12.25
CA MET A 110 -0.99 -7.69 10.85
C MET A 110 0.14 -6.67 10.69
N GLN A 111 0.19 -5.64 11.53
CA GLN A 111 1.24 -4.62 11.51
C GLN A 111 2.64 -5.22 11.68
N LYS A 112 2.80 -6.22 12.55
CA LYS A 112 4.09 -6.91 12.74
C LYS A 112 4.52 -7.73 11.53
N GLU A 113 3.59 -8.07 10.65
CA GLU A 113 3.85 -8.80 9.41
C GLU A 113 4.14 -7.84 8.25
N LEU A 114 3.41 -6.73 8.16
CA LEU A 114 3.55 -5.73 7.09
C LEU A 114 4.75 -4.79 7.27
N ARG A 115 5.33 -4.70 8.47
CA ARG A 115 6.55 -3.91 8.76
C ARG A 115 7.86 -4.71 8.65
N ARG A 116 7.82 -5.95 8.14
CA ARG A 116 9.01 -6.79 7.92
C ARG A 116 9.55 -6.59 6.52
#